data_AF-F0Z9D7-F1
#
_entry.id   AF-F0Z9D7-F1
#
_cell.length_a   1.000
_cell.length_b   1.000
_cell.length_c   1.000
_cell.angle_alpha   90.00
_cell.angle_beta   90.00
_cell.angle_gamma   90.00
#
_symmetry.space_group_name_H-M   'P 1'
#
loop_
_entity.id
_entity.type
_entity.pdbx_description
1 polymer ?
#
loop_
_entity_poly.entity_id
_entity_poly.type
_entity_poly.pdbx_seq_one_letter_code
_entity_poly.pdbx_strand_id
1 'polypeptide(L)'
;MNNKIKFFLFFFIYFIIFLISSDYYKTNFNNNNNNNNNFEGVYLNNKINNLIKNVNKLIEIGNSKYVYEESRSLAREYIRDYLIDNGIGKDNIVWNHFEWNERFSEGKNITTTTWTGINIIVWSNNSQIENIEANPIRVVATNYDTKNWGLDKTSGAHDSLCATALLMELIIEFNKTPVSKQVPYMFIFFDQEKPGSLGSRSFVNNYRLSKYSKQYSYMLNIDGVGYHGVKPIVQTFPYEHQKKTLFTPRWLANEIVSSAYSINSIDGIHLGSSNIGLSIMYQAHRYHLPSVSYLGDEGPFIWAGIDSILITDIDYFYDHHNEKIPTHNQLSDQADLLDSDQLIELFLILYKFLINTSSSTSTKLNFINHFSNNPITNLFIKLFDKITMTIFSGIDQYLFIGPLQFGYFQLLSIIFFLLNLIYLTTFKEYRDLVFQYEKFKYQKRKRIYRLKKQNDQQKQFESNSEKEDDENNKAKNDLETINTTSTTTSTSFFNSGHRILFIHILLLAIVSLGDTVYCFEILFLSFLSLLTLTYYKYNINLITSFISSAFCSNFIYKDISQTYSLGRKTGNSSQELYLNLSLGIYIAHTILILIYGYDYGKKKLEINKYEIN
;
A
#
# COMPACT_ATOMS: atom_id res chain seq x y z
N MET A 1 3.38 -33.40 26.05
CA MET A 1 2.83 -32.20 25.37
C MET A 1 2.54 -32.52 23.92
N ASN A 2 1.29 -32.37 23.47
CA ASN A 2 0.84 -32.69 22.10
C ASN A 2 1.71 -31.94 21.06
N ASN A 3 2.08 -32.57 19.95
CA ASN A 3 2.90 -31.95 18.89
C ASN A 3 2.26 -30.66 18.36
N LYS A 4 0.93 -30.54 18.39
CA LYS A 4 0.20 -29.28 18.10
C LYS A 4 0.58 -28.15 19.07
N ILE A 5 0.66 -28.45 20.37
CA ILE A 5 1.01 -27.48 21.42
C ILE A 5 2.49 -27.11 21.31
N LYS A 6 3.38 -28.05 21.01
CA LYS A 6 4.82 -27.77 20.82
C LYS A 6 5.08 -26.86 19.63
N PHE A 7 4.42 -27.10 18.50
CA PHE A 7 4.54 -26.26 17.31
C PHE A 7 3.97 -24.86 17.54
N PHE A 8 2.78 -24.76 18.18
CA PHE A 8 2.21 -23.47 18.56
C PHE A 8 3.14 -22.72 19.51
N LEU A 9 3.69 -23.37 20.54
CA LEU A 9 4.65 -22.74 21.45
C LEU A 9 5.91 -22.27 20.73
N PHE A 10 6.48 -23.08 19.84
CA PHE A 10 7.68 -22.71 19.09
C PHE A 10 7.43 -21.48 18.21
N PHE A 11 6.32 -21.46 17.49
CA PHE A 11 5.99 -20.34 16.62
C PHE A 11 5.57 -19.09 17.41
N PHE A 12 4.86 -19.27 18.53
CA PHE A 12 4.51 -18.19 19.44
C PHE A 12 5.76 -17.59 20.10
N ILE A 13 6.72 -18.41 20.52
CA ILE A 13 8.02 -17.96 21.03
C ILE A 13 8.82 -17.26 19.93
N TYR A 14 8.88 -17.81 18.72
CA TYR A 14 9.54 -17.16 17.58
C TYR A 14 8.89 -15.80 17.27
N PHE A 15 7.56 -15.73 17.24
CA PHE A 15 6.80 -14.51 17.03
C PHE A 15 7.01 -13.50 18.16
N ILE A 16 7.05 -13.94 19.42
CA ILE A 16 7.38 -13.08 20.56
C ILE A 16 8.81 -12.56 20.47
N ILE A 17 9.80 -13.41 20.20
CA ILE A 17 11.20 -12.99 20.02
C ILE A 17 11.30 -12.00 18.86
N PHE A 18 10.56 -12.24 17.80
CA PHE A 18 10.49 -11.37 16.62
C PHE A 18 9.85 -10.00 16.95
N LEU A 19 8.74 -9.98 17.69
CA LEU A 19 8.09 -8.76 18.18
C LEU A 19 8.98 -7.99 19.16
N ILE A 20 9.60 -8.68 20.12
CA ILE A 20 10.56 -8.09 21.07
C ILE A 20 11.75 -7.49 20.33
N SER A 21 12.24 -8.15 19.27
CA SER A 21 13.31 -7.60 18.42
C SER A 21 12.86 -6.31 17.73
N SER A 22 11.61 -6.26 17.25
CA SER A 22 11.01 -5.04 16.68
C SER A 22 10.85 -3.92 17.72
N ASP A 23 10.42 -4.25 18.94
CA ASP A 23 10.29 -3.30 20.05
C ASP A 23 11.65 -2.82 20.59
N TYR A 24 12.70 -3.65 20.49
CA TYR A 24 14.07 -3.26 20.84
C TYR A 24 14.60 -2.16 19.90
N TYR A 25 14.30 -2.23 18.60
CA TYR A 25 14.58 -1.13 17.67
C TYR A 25 13.78 0.13 18.03
N LYS A 26 12.53 -0.02 18.48
CA LYS A 26 11.64 1.08 18.89
C LYS A 26 12.10 1.75 20.20
N THR A 27 12.57 0.99 21.18
CA THR A 27 13.04 1.50 22.47
C THR A 27 14.40 2.18 22.39
N ASN A 28 15.31 1.72 21.52
CA ASN A 28 16.55 2.47 21.23
C ASN A 28 16.27 3.80 20.51
N PHE A 29 15.19 3.91 19.74
CA PHE A 29 14.72 5.17 19.18
C PHE A 29 14.14 6.11 20.26
N ASN A 30 13.35 5.59 21.19
CA ASN A 30 12.72 6.39 22.26
C ASN A 30 13.70 6.89 23.32
N ASN A 31 14.76 6.15 23.65
CA ASN A 31 15.74 6.58 24.66
C ASN A 31 16.56 7.81 24.26
N ASN A 32 16.61 8.15 22.96
CA ASN A 32 17.23 9.40 22.49
C ASN A 32 16.28 10.63 22.52
N ASN A 33 15.00 10.46 22.88
CA ASN A 33 13.98 11.52 22.74
C ASN A 33 13.58 12.23 24.05
N ASN A 34 13.99 11.73 25.22
CA ASN A 34 13.54 12.30 26.50
C ASN A 34 14.16 13.65 26.90
N ASN A 35 15.02 14.25 26.07
CA ASN A 35 15.77 15.45 26.45
C ASN A 35 15.26 16.79 25.86
N ASN A 36 14.17 16.83 25.07
CA ASN A 36 13.79 18.06 24.33
C ASN A 36 12.33 18.57 24.51
N ASN A 37 11.55 18.06 25.46
CA ASN A 37 10.11 18.38 25.56
C ASN A 37 9.73 19.73 26.17
N ASN A 38 10.67 20.68 26.29
CA ASN A 38 10.39 22.05 26.72
C ASN A 38 10.42 23.05 25.55
N PHE A 39 9.81 22.68 24.42
CA PHE A 39 9.47 23.66 23.39
C PHE A 39 8.27 24.47 23.91
N GLU A 40 8.53 25.62 24.52
CA GLU A 40 7.54 26.45 25.22
C GLU A 40 6.36 26.84 24.30
N GLY A 41 5.12 26.63 24.73
CA GLY A 41 3.93 26.90 23.92
C GLY A 41 3.83 28.35 23.39
N VAL A 42 4.40 29.33 24.11
CA VAL A 42 4.47 30.73 23.66
C VAL A 42 5.32 30.87 22.39
N TYR A 43 6.42 30.11 22.30
CA TYR A 43 7.32 30.14 21.16
C TYR A 43 6.66 29.58 19.90
N LEU A 44 5.91 28.48 20.04
CA LEU A 44 5.18 27.89 18.91
C LEU A 44 4.04 28.80 18.45
N ASN A 45 3.30 29.42 19.37
CA ASN A 45 2.22 30.33 19.00
C ASN A 45 2.71 31.50 18.15
N ASN A 46 3.88 32.06 18.48
CA ASN A 46 4.48 33.14 17.68
C ASN A 46 4.84 32.67 16.26
N LYS A 47 5.31 31.44 16.09
CA LYS A 47 5.61 30.87 14.76
C LYS A 47 4.38 30.70 13.91
N ILE A 48 3.28 30.23 14.50
CA ILE A 48 2.04 30.07 13.74
C ILE A 48 1.44 31.40 13.34
N ASN A 49 1.50 32.39 14.24
CA ASN A 49 1.10 33.74 13.89
C ASN A 49 1.93 34.28 12.72
N ASN A 50 3.23 33.98 12.66
CA ASN A 50 4.07 34.31 11.52
C ASN A 50 3.68 33.53 10.26
N LEU A 51 3.44 32.21 10.38
CA LEU A 51 3.00 31.37 9.26
C LEU A 51 1.70 31.92 8.65
N ILE A 52 0.66 32.13 9.46
CA ILE A 52 -0.62 32.67 8.98
C ILE A 52 -0.45 34.09 8.43
N LYS A 53 0.41 34.92 9.02
CA LYS A 53 0.77 36.23 8.47
C LYS A 53 1.42 36.11 7.09
N ASN A 54 2.32 35.14 6.89
CA ASN A 54 2.99 34.91 5.62
C ASN A 54 1.99 34.43 4.55
N VAL A 55 1.05 33.54 4.90
CA VAL A 55 -0.05 33.13 4.00
C VAL A 55 -0.88 34.35 3.57
N ASN A 56 -1.35 35.15 4.54
CA ASN A 56 -2.13 36.36 4.24
C ASN A 56 -1.34 37.33 3.35
N LYS A 57 -0.02 37.46 3.57
CA LYS A 57 0.80 38.34 2.75
C LYS A 57 0.94 37.84 1.32
N LEU A 58 1.09 36.54 1.11
CA LEU A 58 1.15 35.92 -0.22
C LEU A 58 -0.19 36.09 -0.97
N ILE A 59 -1.32 35.93 -0.27
CA ILE A 59 -2.67 36.21 -0.83
C ILE A 59 -2.80 37.69 -1.22
N GLU A 60 -2.35 38.61 -0.35
CA GLU A 60 -2.36 40.06 -0.63
C GLU A 60 -1.54 40.40 -1.87
N ILE A 61 -0.34 39.81 -2.00
CA ILE A 61 0.52 39.98 -3.19
C ILE A 61 -0.24 39.51 -4.44
N GLY A 62 -0.98 38.41 -4.35
CA GLY A 62 -1.72 37.93 -5.52
C GLY A 62 -2.94 38.74 -5.88
N ASN A 63 -3.63 39.27 -4.88
CA ASN A 63 -4.76 40.18 -5.07
C ASN A 63 -4.33 41.59 -5.49
N SER A 64 -3.04 41.83 -5.70
CA SER A 64 -2.56 43.09 -6.26
C SER A 64 -3.13 43.34 -7.67
N LYS A 65 -3.14 44.61 -8.08
CA LYS A 65 -3.64 45.03 -9.40
C LYS A 65 -2.76 44.59 -10.58
N TYR A 66 -1.67 43.89 -10.32
CA TYR A 66 -0.69 43.53 -11.34
C TYR A 66 -1.11 42.29 -12.16
N VAL A 67 -0.44 42.04 -13.29
CA VAL A 67 -0.69 40.84 -14.12
C VAL A 67 -0.10 39.63 -13.39
N TYR A 68 -0.56 38.44 -13.77
CA TYR A 68 -0.15 37.14 -13.21
C TYR A 68 1.37 37.02 -12.93
N GLU A 69 2.21 37.46 -13.86
CA GLU A 69 3.67 37.33 -13.74
C GLU A 69 4.28 38.29 -12.71
N GLU A 70 3.81 39.53 -12.61
CA GLU A 70 4.35 40.45 -11.60
C GLU A 70 3.99 39.98 -10.19
N SER A 71 2.78 39.46 -9.96
CA SER A 71 2.40 38.92 -8.65
C SER A 71 3.27 37.71 -8.25
N ARG A 72 3.57 36.81 -9.20
CA ARG A 72 4.53 35.72 -8.98
C ARG A 72 5.93 36.25 -8.68
N SER A 73 6.37 37.30 -9.38
CA SER A 73 7.66 37.93 -9.12
C SER A 73 7.76 38.55 -7.72
N LEU A 74 6.71 39.25 -7.29
CA LEU A 74 6.63 39.83 -5.95
C LEU A 74 6.58 38.76 -4.87
N ALA A 75 5.87 37.65 -5.10
CA ALA A 75 5.84 36.52 -4.17
C ALA A 75 7.24 35.91 -4.00
N ARG A 76 7.98 35.71 -5.10
CA ARG A 76 9.38 35.26 -5.06
C ARG A 76 10.27 36.19 -4.24
N GLU A 77 10.21 37.49 -4.53
CA GLU A 77 10.99 38.50 -3.82
C GLU A 77 10.65 38.52 -2.33
N TYR A 78 9.36 38.45 -1.99
CA TYR A 78 8.89 38.37 -0.62
C TYR A 78 9.44 37.14 0.12
N ILE A 79 9.38 35.95 -0.48
CA ILE A 79 9.93 34.72 0.13
C ILE A 79 11.44 34.89 0.39
N ARG A 80 12.20 35.39 -0.59
CA ARG A 80 13.64 35.64 -0.42
C ARG A 80 13.89 36.63 0.72
N ASP A 81 13.26 37.80 0.66
CA ASP A 81 13.54 38.91 1.58
C ASP A 81 13.14 38.54 3.00
N TYR A 82 12.00 37.86 3.18
CA TYR A 82 11.59 37.33 4.47
C TYR A 82 12.61 36.35 5.07
N LEU A 83 13.14 35.42 4.27
CA LEU A 83 14.17 34.50 4.75
C LEU A 83 15.47 35.22 5.13
N ILE A 84 15.90 36.21 4.34
CA ILE A 84 17.08 37.02 4.62
C ILE A 84 16.91 37.81 5.92
N ASP A 85 15.76 38.47 6.08
CA ASP A 85 15.42 39.26 7.27
C ASP A 85 15.37 38.40 8.55
N ASN A 86 15.14 37.10 8.40
CA ASN A 86 15.13 36.11 9.48
C ASN A 86 16.43 35.30 9.59
N GLY A 87 17.53 35.81 9.03
CA GLY A 87 18.89 35.31 9.30
C GLY A 87 19.39 34.24 8.33
N ILE A 88 18.71 33.98 7.22
CA ILE A 88 19.24 33.16 6.13
C ILE A 88 20.22 34.01 5.30
N GLY A 89 21.46 33.54 5.15
CA GLY A 89 22.45 34.23 4.33
C GLY A 89 21.99 34.35 2.88
N LYS A 90 22.15 35.53 2.27
CA LYS A 90 21.77 35.77 0.87
C LYS A 90 22.43 34.78 -0.10
N ASP A 91 23.67 34.39 0.18
CA ASP A 91 24.44 33.43 -0.64
C ASP A 91 23.91 32.00 -0.55
N ASN A 92 23.02 31.70 0.41
CA ASN A 92 22.34 30.43 0.53
C ASN A 92 21.07 30.36 -0.34
N ILE A 93 20.62 31.47 -0.93
CA ILE A 93 19.41 31.53 -1.75
C ILE A 93 19.80 31.66 -3.23
N VAL A 94 19.40 30.68 -4.04
CA VAL A 94 19.73 30.55 -5.46
C VAL A 94 18.45 30.60 -6.30
N TRP A 95 18.48 31.43 -7.34
CA TRP A 95 17.43 31.52 -8.35
C TRP A 95 17.67 30.55 -9.49
N ASN A 96 16.84 29.51 -9.61
CA ASN A 96 16.92 28.55 -10.70
C ASN A 96 15.90 28.86 -11.78
N HIS A 97 16.33 29.65 -12.76
CA HIS A 97 15.53 30.02 -13.93
C HIS A 97 15.37 28.83 -14.86
N PHE A 98 14.19 28.69 -15.46
CA PHE A 98 13.95 27.67 -16.47
C PHE A 98 13.01 28.11 -17.59
N GLU A 99 13.16 27.42 -18.71
CA GLU A 99 12.25 27.42 -19.84
C GLU A 99 11.83 25.98 -20.13
N TRP A 100 10.53 25.74 -20.27
CA TRP A 100 9.96 24.44 -20.59
C TRP A 100 9.12 24.51 -21.85
N ASN A 101 9.44 23.68 -22.84
CA ASN A 101 8.79 23.69 -24.14
C ASN A 101 7.94 22.43 -24.33
N GLU A 102 6.62 22.57 -24.39
CA GLU A 102 5.71 21.48 -24.73
C GLU A 102 5.28 21.58 -26.19
N ARG A 103 5.38 20.47 -26.91
CA ARG A 103 4.98 20.39 -28.32
C ARG A 103 3.77 19.48 -28.43
N PHE A 104 2.66 20.04 -28.85
CA PHE A 104 1.45 19.29 -29.17
C PHE A 104 1.28 19.24 -30.69
N SER A 105 1.10 18.03 -31.22
CA SER A 105 0.87 17.83 -32.66
C SER A 105 -0.53 17.29 -32.91
N GLU A 106 -1.34 18.02 -33.69
CA GLU A 106 -2.64 17.56 -34.16
C GLU A 106 -2.66 17.61 -35.70
N GLY A 107 -2.60 16.43 -36.32
CA GLY A 107 -2.40 16.30 -37.77
C GLY A 107 -1.04 16.83 -38.21
N LYS A 108 -1.03 17.91 -39.01
CA LYS A 108 0.21 18.57 -39.49
C LYS A 108 0.60 19.81 -38.68
N ASN A 109 -0.25 20.27 -37.76
CA ASN A 109 0.01 21.45 -36.95
C ASN A 109 0.80 21.06 -35.71
N ILE A 110 1.92 21.75 -35.48
CA ILE A 110 2.71 21.62 -34.25
C ILE A 110 2.58 22.93 -33.49
N THR A 111 1.84 22.91 -32.39
CA THR A 111 1.79 24.02 -31.44
C THR A 111 2.89 23.81 -30.41
N THR A 112 3.77 24.80 -30.26
CA THR A 112 4.77 24.81 -29.18
C THR A 112 4.34 25.83 -28.14
N THR A 113 4.13 25.38 -26.91
CA THR A 113 3.87 26.24 -25.76
C THR A 113 5.15 26.34 -24.95
N THR A 114 5.64 27.57 -24.77
CA THR A 114 6.83 27.86 -23.96
C THR A 114 6.39 28.41 -22.60
N TRP A 115 6.84 27.75 -21.55
CA TRP A 115 6.62 28.15 -20.17
C TRP A 115 7.94 28.62 -19.57
N THR A 116 7.91 29.73 -18.84
CA THR A 116 9.07 30.21 -18.07
C THR A 116 8.73 30.27 -16.60
N GLY A 117 9.72 30.03 -15.76
CA GLY A 117 9.58 30.10 -14.32
C GLY A 117 10.91 30.21 -13.60
N ILE A 118 10.83 30.46 -12.30
CA ILE A 118 11.99 30.59 -11.42
C ILE A 118 11.69 29.82 -10.13
N ASN A 119 12.42 28.73 -9.93
CA ASN A 119 12.41 28.03 -8.65
C ASN A 119 13.34 28.78 -7.66
N ILE A 120 12.96 28.80 -6.39
CA ILE A 120 13.79 29.34 -5.30
C ILE A 120 14.45 28.17 -4.58
N ILE A 121 15.78 28.14 -4.52
CA ILE A 121 16.53 27.10 -3.81
C ILE A 121 17.20 27.74 -2.61
N VAL A 122 17.00 27.17 -1.42
CA VAL A 122 17.60 27.63 -0.17
C VAL A 122 18.41 26.51 0.44
N TRP A 123 19.67 26.79 0.76
CA TRP A 123 20.59 25.80 1.32
C TRP A 123 20.78 25.99 2.82
N SER A 124 20.72 24.91 3.61
CA SER A 124 21.06 24.98 5.04
C SER A 124 22.56 25.11 5.29
N ASN A 125 23.38 24.41 4.48
CA ASN A 125 24.83 24.36 4.63
C ASN A 125 25.51 24.04 3.30
N ASN A 126 25.95 25.09 2.58
CA ASN A 126 26.66 24.94 1.30
C ASN A 126 28.11 24.46 1.46
N SER A 127 28.69 24.53 2.66
CA SER A 127 30.11 24.20 2.88
C SER A 127 30.42 22.70 2.81
N GLN A 128 29.42 21.82 2.94
CA GLN A 128 29.60 20.37 2.92
C GLN A 128 29.33 19.71 1.55
N ILE A 129 29.04 20.50 0.52
CA ILE A 129 28.84 20.03 -0.87
C ILE A 129 30.12 19.35 -1.42
N GLU A 130 31.28 19.63 -0.84
CA GLU A 130 32.54 19.00 -1.24
C GLU A 130 32.60 17.48 -0.94
N ASN A 131 31.72 16.95 -0.08
CA ASN A 131 31.66 15.52 0.26
C ASN A 131 30.25 14.92 0.11
N ILE A 132 29.60 15.18 -1.03
CA ILE A 132 28.25 14.68 -1.37
C ILE A 132 28.17 13.15 -1.30
N GLU A 133 29.24 12.41 -1.62
CA GLU A 133 29.21 10.94 -1.57
C GLU A 133 29.03 10.40 -0.14
N ALA A 134 29.63 11.07 0.85
CA ALA A 134 29.42 10.73 2.26
C ALA A 134 28.13 11.32 2.83
N ASN A 135 27.70 12.47 2.30
CA ASN A 135 26.56 13.24 2.80
C ASN A 135 25.62 13.62 1.64
N PRO A 136 24.78 12.68 1.17
CA PRO A 136 23.86 12.96 0.06
C PRO A 136 22.84 14.04 0.44
N ILE A 137 22.45 14.84 -0.55
CA ILE A 137 21.56 16.00 -0.43
C ILE A 137 20.15 15.53 -0.08
N ARG A 138 19.52 16.22 0.87
CA ARG A 138 18.11 16.00 1.25
C ARG A 138 17.29 17.14 0.72
N VAL A 139 16.25 16.84 -0.05
CA VAL A 139 15.39 17.85 -0.65
C VAL A 139 14.09 17.93 0.15
N VAL A 140 13.69 19.15 0.51
CA VAL A 140 12.36 19.43 1.07
C VAL A 140 11.74 20.52 0.21
N ALA A 141 10.56 20.30 -0.33
CA ALA A 141 9.99 21.22 -1.29
C ALA A 141 8.49 21.44 -1.10
N THR A 142 8.04 22.52 -1.72
CA THR A 142 6.66 22.93 -1.92
C THR A 142 6.61 23.70 -3.23
N ASN A 143 5.45 23.84 -3.85
CA ASN A 143 5.24 24.87 -4.87
C ASN A 143 4.79 26.18 -4.19
N TYR A 144 5.06 27.33 -4.82
CA TYR A 144 4.58 28.64 -4.34
C TYR A 144 3.62 29.32 -5.32
N ASP A 145 3.45 28.76 -6.52
CA ASP A 145 2.42 29.19 -7.45
C ASP A 145 1.05 28.69 -6.99
N THR A 146 0.01 29.34 -7.51
CA THR A 146 -1.38 28.97 -7.24
C THR A 146 -2.14 28.97 -8.55
N LYS A 147 -3.27 28.27 -8.58
CA LYS A 147 -4.09 28.17 -9.79
C LYS A 147 -4.71 29.50 -10.19
N ASN A 148 -5.12 30.29 -9.20
CA ASN A 148 -5.80 31.56 -9.41
C ASN A 148 -4.94 32.68 -8.80
N TRP A 149 -4.25 33.45 -9.64
CA TRP A 149 -3.62 34.71 -9.29
C TRP A 149 -4.38 35.86 -9.94
N GLY A 150 -4.64 36.92 -9.20
CA GLY A 150 -5.21 38.16 -9.73
C GLY A 150 -6.10 38.91 -8.74
N LEU A 151 -6.44 40.15 -9.11
CA LEU A 151 -7.25 41.08 -8.33
C LEU A 151 -8.57 40.42 -7.87
N ASP A 152 -8.75 40.33 -6.55
CA ASP A 152 -9.89 39.72 -5.83
C ASP A 152 -10.20 38.28 -6.27
N LYS A 153 -9.20 37.59 -6.81
CA LYS A 153 -9.31 36.22 -7.34
C LYS A 153 -8.20 35.32 -6.83
N THR A 154 -7.30 35.82 -5.99
CA THR A 154 -6.22 34.99 -5.49
C THR A 154 -6.75 34.01 -4.47
N SER A 155 -6.52 32.74 -4.76
CA SER A 155 -6.81 31.63 -3.86
C SER A 155 -5.63 30.67 -3.83
N GLY A 156 -5.72 29.66 -2.98
CA GLY A 156 -4.60 28.76 -2.72
C GLY A 156 -3.99 28.95 -1.33
N ALA A 157 -4.75 29.49 -0.37
CA ALA A 157 -4.28 29.58 1.00
C ALA A 157 -3.85 28.20 1.51
N HIS A 158 -4.68 27.19 1.26
CA HIS A 158 -4.41 25.78 1.51
C HIS A 158 -3.50 25.15 0.46
N ASP A 159 -3.84 25.27 -0.83
CA ASP A 159 -3.08 24.74 -1.98
C ASP A 159 -2.42 25.87 -2.80
N SER A 160 -1.20 26.32 -2.46
CA SER A 160 -0.20 25.70 -1.56
C SER A 160 0.49 26.73 -0.65
N LEU A 161 -0.07 27.94 -0.52
CA LEU A 161 0.60 29.06 0.17
C LEU A 161 0.88 28.73 1.64
N CYS A 162 0.05 27.91 2.28
CA CYS A 162 0.29 27.38 3.60
C CYS A 162 1.54 26.49 3.67
N ALA A 163 1.72 25.57 2.72
CA ALA A 163 2.94 24.76 2.62
C ALA A 163 4.19 25.62 2.37
N THR A 164 4.07 26.66 1.54
CA THR A 164 5.11 27.68 1.33
C THR A 164 5.48 28.38 2.64
N ALA A 165 4.51 28.94 3.35
CA ALA A 165 4.73 29.63 4.62
C ALA A 165 5.32 28.70 5.70
N LEU A 166 4.83 27.46 5.77
CA LEU A 166 5.33 26.42 6.66
C LEU A 166 6.81 26.10 6.38
N LEU A 167 7.17 25.97 5.10
CA LEU A 167 8.56 25.70 4.70
C LEU A 167 9.48 26.88 5.05
N MET A 168 9.01 28.13 4.91
CA MET A 168 9.77 29.32 5.32
C MET A 168 10.11 29.29 6.81
N GLU A 169 9.14 29.05 7.68
CA GLU A 169 9.36 28.94 9.12
C GLU A 169 10.25 27.74 9.48
N LEU A 170 10.11 26.63 8.75
CA LEU A 170 10.90 25.42 8.96
C LEU A 170 12.38 25.66 8.63
N ILE A 171 12.67 26.37 7.53
CA ILE A 171 14.03 26.78 7.15
C ILE A 171 14.66 27.64 8.24
N ILE A 172 13.93 28.67 8.70
CA ILE A 172 14.41 29.60 9.73
C ILE A 172 14.76 28.85 11.01
N GLU A 173 13.90 27.92 11.43
CA GLU A 173 14.16 27.14 12.63
C GLU A 173 15.31 26.15 12.45
N PHE A 174 15.31 25.42 11.34
CA PHE A 174 16.33 24.42 11.07
C PHE A 174 17.72 25.05 10.97
N ASN A 175 17.83 26.26 10.43
CA ASN A 175 19.07 27.03 10.31
C ASN A 175 19.71 27.38 11.68
N LYS A 176 18.95 27.33 12.77
CA LYS A 176 19.49 27.51 14.14
C LYS A 176 20.24 26.29 14.64
N THR A 177 20.09 25.14 13.98
CA THR A 177 20.82 23.91 14.33
C THR A 177 22.31 24.12 14.04
N PRO A 178 23.24 23.69 14.93
CA PRO A 178 24.66 23.85 14.69
C PRO A 178 25.10 23.21 13.36
N VAL A 179 25.85 23.97 12.54
CA VAL A 179 26.36 23.54 11.21
C VAL A 179 27.11 22.20 11.28
N SER A 180 27.81 21.94 12.38
CA SER A 180 28.53 20.67 12.61
C SER A 180 27.63 19.43 12.69
N LYS A 181 26.33 19.62 12.92
CA LYS A 181 25.32 18.56 12.98
C LYS A 181 24.43 18.52 11.74
N GLN A 182 24.64 19.41 10.77
CA GLN A 182 23.82 19.49 9.57
C GLN A 182 24.52 18.84 8.38
N VAL A 183 23.86 17.84 7.81
CA VAL A 183 24.02 17.38 6.42
C VAL A 183 23.45 18.41 5.44
N PRO A 184 23.80 18.37 4.14
CA PRO A 184 23.26 19.31 3.17
C PRO A 184 21.76 19.10 2.95
N TYR A 185 20.97 20.11 3.33
CA TYR A 185 19.57 20.25 2.94
C TYR A 185 19.41 21.30 1.85
N MET A 186 18.57 20.96 0.88
CA MET A 186 18.10 21.84 -0.16
C MET A 186 16.59 22.02 0.02
N PHE A 187 16.18 23.23 0.38
CA PHE A 187 14.77 23.61 0.43
C PHE A 187 14.38 24.27 -0.88
N ILE A 188 13.32 23.80 -1.54
CA ILE A 188 12.95 24.29 -2.87
C ILE A 188 11.51 24.78 -2.87
N PHE A 189 11.31 25.99 -3.39
CA PHE A 189 10.02 26.53 -3.75
C PHE A 189 9.88 26.42 -5.28
N PHE A 190 9.13 25.42 -5.74
CA PHE A 190 8.88 25.19 -7.16
C PHE A 190 7.86 26.19 -7.72
N ASP A 191 8.05 26.47 -9.00
CA ASP A 191 7.20 27.36 -9.77
C ASP A 191 6.52 26.56 -10.90
N GLN A 192 5.31 26.96 -11.29
CA GLN A 192 4.52 26.29 -12.33
C GLN A 192 4.22 24.82 -12.01
N GLU A 193 3.72 24.52 -10.80
CA GLU A 193 3.21 23.18 -10.47
C GLU A 193 1.89 22.88 -11.19
N LYS A 194 0.95 23.83 -11.20
CA LYS A 194 -0.40 23.62 -11.74
C LYS A 194 -0.48 23.21 -13.22
N PRO A 195 0.41 23.68 -14.14
CA PRO A 195 0.43 23.18 -15.52
C PRO A 195 1.14 21.82 -15.71
N GLY A 196 1.53 21.13 -14.63
CA GLY A 196 2.08 19.76 -14.68
C GLY A 196 3.51 19.66 -14.15
N SER A 197 3.74 20.23 -12.95
CA SER A 197 4.99 20.15 -12.19
C SER A 197 6.20 20.61 -13.01
N LEU A 198 6.06 21.71 -13.76
CA LEU A 198 7.08 22.14 -14.72
C LEU A 198 8.38 22.57 -14.04
N GLY A 199 8.29 23.25 -12.89
CA GLY A 199 9.44 23.65 -12.08
C GLY A 199 10.29 22.47 -11.63
N SER A 200 9.67 21.42 -11.09
CA SER A 200 10.36 20.21 -10.64
C SER A 200 10.85 19.35 -11.80
N ARG A 201 10.08 19.20 -12.89
CA ARG A 201 10.53 18.52 -14.13
C ARG A 201 11.77 19.19 -14.72
N SER A 202 11.75 20.51 -14.78
CA SER A 202 12.88 21.28 -15.28
C SER A 202 14.10 21.15 -14.37
N PHE A 203 13.90 21.23 -13.06
CA PHE A 203 14.97 21.01 -12.08
C PHE A 203 15.61 19.62 -12.25
N VAL A 204 14.81 18.56 -12.30
CA VAL A 204 15.29 17.18 -12.50
C VAL A 204 16.13 17.05 -13.78
N ASN A 205 15.68 17.67 -14.87
CA ASN A 205 16.37 17.62 -16.16
C ASN A 205 17.66 18.45 -16.18
N ASN A 206 17.62 19.68 -15.67
CA ASN A 206 18.75 20.61 -15.68
C ASN A 206 19.91 20.09 -14.82
N TYR A 207 19.60 19.58 -13.63
CA TYR A 207 20.59 18.98 -12.73
C TYR A 207 20.93 17.52 -13.08
N ARG A 208 20.29 16.95 -14.11
CA ARG A 208 20.50 15.58 -14.60
C ARG A 208 20.41 14.55 -13.46
N LEU A 209 19.38 14.68 -12.63
CA LEU A 209 19.24 13.87 -11.41
C LEU A 209 19.23 12.38 -11.70
N SER A 210 18.71 11.94 -12.84
CA SER A 210 18.74 10.53 -13.26
C SER A 210 20.15 9.95 -13.42
N LYS A 211 21.14 10.80 -13.74
CA LYS A 211 22.56 10.42 -13.81
C LYS A 211 23.24 10.46 -12.44
N TYR A 212 22.78 11.35 -11.57
CA TYR A 212 23.41 11.66 -10.28
C TYR A 212 22.51 11.35 -9.09
N SER A 213 21.59 10.40 -9.21
CA SER A 213 20.57 10.13 -8.18
C SER A 213 21.18 9.78 -6.82
N LYS A 214 22.36 9.15 -6.80
CA LYS A 214 23.12 8.82 -5.59
C LYS A 214 23.61 10.04 -4.80
N GLN A 215 23.65 11.22 -5.41
CA GLN A 215 23.96 12.48 -4.74
C GLN A 215 22.81 12.97 -3.87
N TYR A 216 21.63 12.36 -3.99
CA TYR A 216 20.42 12.74 -3.28
C TYR A 216 19.96 11.57 -2.42
N SER A 217 19.59 11.86 -1.18
CA SER A 217 19.07 10.85 -0.27
C SER A 217 17.58 10.66 -0.47
N TYR A 218 16.82 11.76 -0.52
CA TYR A 218 15.38 11.76 -0.70
C TYR A 218 14.84 13.13 -1.09
N MET A 219 13.58 13.17 -1.50
CA MET A 219 12.77 14.38 -1.65
C MET A 219 11.46 14.27 -0.86
N LEU A 220 11.20 15.26 0.00
CA LEU A 220 9.96 15.42 0.75
C LEU A 220 9.17 16.57 0.12
N ASN A 221 8.02 16.28 -0.46
CA ASN A 221 7.09 17.31 -0.95
C ASN A 221 6.04 17.61 0.10
N ILE A 222 5.69 18.88 0.28
CA ILE A 222 4.60 19.36 1.13
C ILE A 222 3.64 20.11 0.22
N ASP A 223 2.39 19.69 0.15
CA ASP A 223 1.38 20.29 -0.70
C ASP A 223 0.00 20.22 -0.07
N GLY A 224 -0.85 21.24 -0.25
CA GLY A 224 -2.21 21.29 0.30
C GLY A 224 -2.31 20.86 1.77
N VAL A 225 -1.88 21.70 2.70
CA VAL A 225 -1.87 21.38 4.15
C VAL A 225 -2.51 22.46 5.02
N GLY A 226 -3.09 22.04 6.13
CA GLY A 226 -3.62 22.91 7.18
C GLY A 226 -5.11 23.18 7.08
N TYR A 227 -5.87 22.42 6.30
CA TYR A 227 -7.32 22.64 6.15
C TYR A 227 -8.10 22.24 7.42
N HIS A 228 -8.99 23.11 7.88
CA HIS A 228 -9.75 22.86 9.10
C HIS A 228 -10.60 21.58 9.04
N GLY A 229 -10.45 20.75 10.07
CA GLY A 229 -11.16 19.47 10.20
C GLY A 229 -10.58 18.31 9.39
N VAL A 230 -9.44 18.48 8.71
CA VAL A 230 -8.77 17.40 7.96
C VAL A 230 -7.33 17.23 8.40
N LYS A 231 -6.97 16.05 8.90
CA LYS A 231 -5.60 15.78 9.37
C LYS A 231 -4.64 15.58 8.20
N PRO A 232 -3.36 16.01 8.34
CA PRO A 232 -2.33 15.69 7.37
C PRO A 232 -2.12 14.17 7.27
N ILE A 233 -1.82 13.75 6.06
CA ILE A 233 -1.56 12.39 5.64
C ILE A 233 -0.21 12.31 4.93
N VAL A 234 0.39 11.13 5.00
CA VAL A 234 1.50 10.74 4.14
C VAL A 234 0.90 10.02 2.94
N GLN A 235 1.00 10.63 1.77
CA GLN A 235 0.45 10.07 0.55
C GLN A 235 1.54 9.39 -0.28
N THR A 236 1.24 8.19 -0.75
CA THR A 236 2.19 7.36 -1.51
C THR A 236 1.55 6.87 -2.79
N PHE A 237 2.19 7.14 -3.93
CA PHE A 237 1.65 6.82 -5.24
C PHE A 237 2.48 5.77 -5.99
N PRO A 238 1.85 4.98 -6.89
CA PRO A 238 2.56 4.25 -7.92
C PRO A 238 2.82 5.18 -9.11
N TYR A 239 4.06 5.64 -9.30
CA TYR A 239 4.40 6.38 -10.51
C TYR A 239 4.89 5.43 -11.60
N GLU A 240 4.25 5.43 -12.77
CA GLU A 240 4.81 4.74 -13.92
C GLU A 240 5.90 5.57 -14.58
N HIS A 241 7.07 4.97 -14.76
CA HIS A 241 8.12 5.52 -15.59
C HIS A 241 8.79 4.41 -16.38
N GLN A 242 8.89 4.56 -17.72
CA GLN A 242 9.53 3.57 -18.59
C GLN A 242 9.01 2.14 -18.40
N LYS A 243 7.68 1.96 -18.29
CA LYS A 243 7.00 0.67 -18.05
C LYS A 243 7.34 0.00 -16.72
N LYS A 244 7.86 0.76 -15.75
CA LYS A 244 8.08 0.32 -14.37
C LYS A 244 7.21 1.15 -13.43
N THR A 245 6.59 0.48 -12.48
CA THR A 245 5.93 1.15 -11.36
C THR A 245 6.99 1.44 -10.29
N LEU A 246 7.07 2.70 -9.89
CA LEU A 246 7.99 3.20 -8.88
C LEU A 246 7.17 3.67 -7.68
N PHE A 247 7.66 3.33 -6.48
CA PHE A 247 6.94 3.48 -5.23
C PHE A 247 7.75 4.30 -4.24
N THR A 248 7.08 5.04 -3.36
CA THR A 248 7.71 5.66 -2.19
C THR A 248 8.33 4.56 -1.33
N PRO A 249 9.61 4.69 -0.94
CA PRO A 249 10.30 3.64 -0.21
C PRO A 249 9.84 3.57 1.25
N ARG A 250 9.78 2.33 1.76
CA ARG A 250 9.41 2.03 3.15
C ARG A 250 10.16 2.86 4.18
N TRP A 251 11.48 2.98 4.05
CA TRP A 251 12.31 3.64 5.06
C TRP A 251 11.90 5.11 5.26
N LEU A 252 11.58 5.83 4.19
CA LEU A 252 11.20 7.24 4.23
C LEU A 252 9.84 7.43 4.91
N ALA A 253 8.88 6.57 4.58
CA ALA A 253 7.59 6.54 5.26
C ALA A 253 7.73 6.24 6.76
N ASN A 254 8.60 5.30 7.14
CA ASN A 254 8.83 4.97 8.55
C ASN A 254 9.37 6.16 9.32
N GLU A 255 10.32 6.90 8.76
CA GLU A 255 10.94 8.01 9.46
C GLU A 255 9.94 9.15 9.71
N ILE A 256 9.05 9.41 8.75
CA ILE A 256 7.99 10.42 8.92
C ILE A 256 6.96 9.95 9.95
N VAL A 257 6.47 8.71 9.84
CA VAL A 257 5.51 8.14 10.79
C VAL A 257 6.10 8.11 12.20
N SER A 258 7.35 7.67 12.35
CA SER A 258 8.06 7.65 13.64
C SER A 258 8.24 9.06 14.19
N SER A 259 8.58 10.03 13.35
CA SER A 259 8.68 11.44 13.76
C SER A 259 7.32 11.95 14.24
N ALA A 260 6.24 11.61 13.55
CA ALA A 260 4.89 11.99 13.94
C ALA A 260 4.46 11.41 15.28
N TYR A 261 4.64 10.10 15.49
CA TYR A 261 4.30 9.45 16.75
C TYR A 261 5.18 9.89 17.93
N SER A 262 6.35 10.50 17.66
CA SER A 262 7.18 11.10 18.71
C SER A 262 6.67 12.49 19.15
N ILE A 263 5.93 13.18 18.29
CA ILE A 263 5.27 14.46 18.61
C ILE A 263 3.90 14.21 19.25
N ASN A 264 3.09 13.34 18.63
CA ASN A 264 1.77 12.98 19.10
C ASN A 264 1.64 11.45 19.14
N SER A 265 1.78 10.86 20.33
CA SER A 265 1.76 9.40 20.49
C SER A 265 0.38 8.78 20.31
N ILE A 266 -0.69 9.57 20.36
CA ILE A 266 -2.08 9.10 20.30
C ILE A 266 -2.53 9.05 18.85
N ASP A 267 -2.43 10.19 18.14
CA ASP A 267 -2.98 10.32 16.80
C ASP A 267 -1.91 10.21 15.70
N GLY A 268 -0.72 10.78 15.91
CA GLY A 268 0.37 10.79 14.94
C GLY A 268 -0.04 11.34 13.56
N ILE A 269 0.61 10.84 12.49
CA ILE A 269 0.25 11.12 11.10
C ILE A 269 -0.28 9.84 10.45
N HIS A 270 -1.32 9.96 9.63
CA HIS A 270 -1.88 8.80 8.93
C HIS A 270 -1.13 8.59 7.60
N LEU A 271 -0.62 7.38 7.33
CA LEU A 271 -0.28 6.96 5.96
C LEU A 271 -1.57 6.64 5.21
N GLY A 272 -1.78 7.28 4.07
CA GLY A 272 -2.91 7.05 3.21
C GLY A 272 -4.09 7.97 3.45
N SER A 273 -5.23 7.46 3.93
CA SER A 273 -6.44 8.27 4.13
C SER A 273 -6.62 8.68 5.59
N SER A 274 -6.99 9.94 5.82
CA SER A 274 -7.37 10.45 7.15
C SER A 274 -8.66 9.84 7.69
N ASN A 275 -9.42 9.13 6.84
CA ASN A 275 -10.73 8.54 7.18
C ASN A 275 -10.64 7.19 7.87
N ILE A 276 -9.51 6.50 7.72
CA ILE A 276 -9.31 5.20 8.35
C ILE A 276 -8.47 5.49 9.60
N GLY A 277 -9.11 5.44 10.77
CA GLY A 277 -8.47 5.73 12.07
C GLY A 277 -7.27 4.83 12.40
N LEU A 278 -7.08 3.78 11.62
CA LEU A 278 -5.82 3.09 11.49
C LEU A 278 -5.24 3.48 10.13
N SER A 279 -4.05 4.09 10.14
CA SER A 279 -3.24 4.17 8.93
C SER A 279 -2.98 2.75 8.45
N ILE A 280 -3.82 2.28 7.52
CA ILE A 280 -3.76 0.94 6.95
C ILE A 280 -3.27 1.16 5.53
N MET A 281 -1.98 0.85 5.35
CA MET A 281 -1.28 0.63 4.08
C MET A 281 -0.58 1.81 3.43
N TYR A 282 0.48 1.41 2.72
CA TYR A 282 0.88 2.00 1.47
C TYR A 282 -0.29 1.98 0.46
N GLN A 283 -0.90 3.14 0.18
CA GLN A 283 -2.12 3.28 -0.63
C GLN A 283 -2.04 2.58 -1.99
N ALA A 284 -0.90 2.65 -2.69
CA ALA A 284 -0.82 2.20 -4.07
C ALA A 284 -0.80 0.67 -4.27
N HIS A 285 -0.17 -0.07 -3.36
CA HIS A 285 -0.11 -1.55 -3.45
C HIS A 285 -1.43 -2.20 -3.04
N ARG A 286 -2.22 -1.53 -2.17
CA ARG A 286 -3.57 -1.96 -1.79
C ARG A 286 -4.46 -2.18 -3.00
N TYR A 287 -4.34 -1.29 -3.97
CA TYR A 287 -5.34 -1.17 -5.03
C TYR A 287 -4.95 -1.82 -6.34
N HIS A 288 -3.91 -2.65 -6.33
CA HIS A 288 -3.40 -3.25 -7.55
C HIS A 288 -3.12 -2.22 -8.66
N LEU A 289 -2.88 -0.96 -8.30
CA LEU A 289 -2.76 0.12 -9.25
C LEU A 289 -1.35 0.11 -9.87
N PRO A 290 -1.22 -0.13 -11.19
CA PRO A 290 0.08 -0.08 -11.84
C PRO A 290 0.61 1.36 -11.91
N SER A 291 -0.28 2.35 -11.92
CA SER A 291 0.04 3.78 -11.92
C SER A 291 -1.17 4.65 -11.59
N VAL A 292 -0.91 5.91 -11.21
CA VAL A 292 -1.92 6.96 -11.09
C VAL A 292 -1.74 8.04 -12.16
N SER A 293 -2.83 8.77 -12.43
CA SER A 293 -2.81 9.93 -13.33
C SER A 293 -2.25 11.20 -12.69
N TYR A 294 -2.31 11.29 -11.35
CA TYR A 294 -1.79 12.41 -10.58
C TYR A 294 -0.27 12.54 -10.71
N LEU A 295 0.21 13.77 -10.81
CA LEU A 295 1.61 14.13 -10.86
C LEU A 295 1.81 15.41 -10.06
N GLY A 296 2.35 15.30 -8.85
CA GLY A 296 2.90 16.41 -8.09
C GLY A 296 4.41 16.52 -8.28
N ASP A 297 5.03 17.49 -7.59
CA ASP A 297 6.47 17.77 -7.70
C ASP A 297 7.38 16.62 -7.25
N GLU A 298 6.88 15.67 -6.44
CA GLU A 298 7.60 14.46 -6.06
C GLU A 298 7.76 13.46 -7.22
N GLY A 299 6.83 13.44 -8.17
CA GLY A 299 6.81 12.47 -9.27
C GLY A 299 8.05 12.53 -10.16
N PRO A 300 8.49 13.71 -10.64
CA PRO A 300 9.72 13.85 -11.41
C PRO A 300 10.98 13.35 -10.68
N PHE A 301 11.05 13.49 -9.35
CA PHE A 301 12.16 12.97 -8.56
C PHE A 301 12.15 11.43 -8.49
N ILE A 302 10.97 10.84 -8.32
CA ILE A 302 10.81 9.37 -8.36
C ILE A 302 11.23 8.82 -9.72
N TRP A 303 10.83 9.47 -10.82
CA TRP A 303 11.27 9.11 -12.17
C TRP A 303 12.79 9.19 -12.36
N ALA A 304 13.46 10.10 -11.65
CA ALA A 304 14.92 10.22 -11.63
C ALA A 304 15.61 9.19 -10.72
N GLY A 305 14.86 8.34 -10.02
CA GLY A 305 15.40 7.35 -9.08
C GLY A 305 15.80 7.95 -7.74
N ILE A 306 15.21 9.08 -7.35
CA ILE A 306 15.32 9.65 -6.01
C ILE A 306 14.12 9.18 -5.21
N ASP A 307 14.40 8.72 -3.99
CA ASP A 307 13.39 8.28 -3.03
C ASP A 307 12.51 9.50 -2.63
N SER A 308 11.22 9.51 -2.93
CA SER A 308 10.36 10.67 -2.62
C SER A 308 9.03 10.34 -1.95
N ILE A 309 8.45 11.32 -1.27
CA ILE A 309 7.18 11.21 -0.55
C ILE A 309 6.40 12.54 -0.54
N LEU A 310 5.07 12.46 -0.50
CA LEU A 310 4.17 13.61 -0.41
C LEU A 310 3.53 13.68 0.98
N ILE A 311 3.53 14.88 1.58
CA ILE A 311 2.73 15.23 2.75
C ILE A 311 1.66 16.22 2.32
N THR A 312 0.41 15.87 2.58
CA THR A 312 -0.76 16.65 2.21
C THR A 312 -1.89 16.35 3.18
N ASP A 313 -2.95 17.14 3.25
CA ASP A 313 -4.22 16.71 3.84
C ASP A 313 -5.30 16.42 2.76
N ILE A 314 -4.95 16.64 1.48
CA ILE A 314 -5.78 16.33 0.33
C ILE A 314 -5.66 14.85 0.02
N ASP A 315 -6.76 14.11 0.17
CA ASP A 315 -6.81 12.73 -0.27
C ASP A 315 -6.99 12.64 -1.80
N TYR A 316 -5.90 12.86 -2.55
CA TYR A 316 -5.90 12.76 -4.01
C TYR A 316 -6.20 11.32 -4.49
N PHE A 317 -6.10 10.34 -3.59
CA PHE A 317 -6.34 8.95 -3.93
C PHE A 317 -7.83 8.67 -3.97
N TYR A 318 -8.58 9.01 -2.92
CA TYR A 318 -9.97 8.58 -2.84
C TYR A 318 -10.98 9.53 -3.50
N ASP A 319 -10.55 10.65 -4.09
CA ASP A 319 -11.44 11.70 -4.64
C ASP A 319 -12.44 12.26 -3.61
N HIS A 320 -12.16 12.07 -2.31
CA HIS A 320 -12.97 12.62 -1.21
C HIS A 320 -12.63 14.09 -0.93
N HIS A 321 -11.68 14.67 -1.68
CA HIS A 321 -11.29 16.06 -1.50
C HIS A 321 -12.48 17.00 -1.74
N ASN A 322 -13.35 16.75 -2.73
CA ASN A 322 -14.50 17.62 -2.97
C ASN A 322 -15.58 17.57 -1.87
N GLU A 323 -15.67 16.47 -1.11
CA GLU A 323 -16.62 16.37 0.00
C GLU A 323 -16.10 17.02 1.29
N LYS A 324 -14.78 16.97 1.52
CA LYS A 324 -14.16 17.42 2.78
C LYS A 324 -13.45 18.76 2.69
N ILE A 325 -12.87 19.04 1.52
CA ILE A 325 -12.16 20.25 1.16
C ILE A 325 -12.89 20.83 -0.07
N PRO A 326 -14.16 21.25 0.09
CA PRO A 326 -14.98 21.71 -1.04
C PRO A 326 -14.39 22.94 -1.72
N THR A 327 -13.49 23.66 -1.05
CA THR A 327 -12.85 24.88 -1.56
C THR A 327 -11.58 24.62 -2.36
N HIS A 328 -11.09 23.37 -2.45
CA HIS A 328 -9.88 23.05 -3.21
C HIS A 328 -10.03 23.52 -4.67
N ASN A 329 -9.02 24.23 -5.19
CA ASN A 329 -9.03 24.86 -6.50
C ASN A 329 -10.15 25.91 -6.73
N GLN A 330 -10.85 26.35 -5.68
CA GLN A 330 -11.87 27.40 -5.73
C GLN A 330 -11.35 28.73 -5.19
N LEU A 331 -12.08 29.82 -5.47
CA LEU A 331 -11.75 31.15 -4.96
C LEU A 331 -11.93 31.27 -3.44
N SER A 332 -12.75 30.40 -2.85
CA SER A 332 -13.00 30.31 -1.41
C SER A 332 -11.81 29.73 -0.63
N ASP A 333 -10.77 29.21 -1.28
CA ASP A 333 -9.55 28.75 -0.61
C ASP A 333 -8.73 29.93 -0.07
N GLN A 334 -9.10 30.37 1.14
CA GLN A 334 -8.62 31.55 1.85
C GLN A 334 -8.06 31.19 3.24
N ALA A 335 -7.29 32.11 3.84
CA ALA A 335 -6.51 31.85 5.05
C ALA A 335 -7.34 31.55 6.32
N ASP A 336 -8.61 31.95 6.34
CA ASP A 336 -9.55 31.67 7.44
C ASP A 336 -9.97 30.20 7.53
N LEU A 337 -9.71 29.41 6.48
CA LEU A 337 -9.94 27.96 6.47
C LEU A 337 -8.80 27.16 7.09
N LEU A 338 -7.72 27.83 7.51
CA LEU A 338 -6.54 27.18 8.06
C LEU A 338 -6.68 26.89 9.55
N ASP A 339 -6.25 25.70 9.96
CA ASP A 339 -6.25 25.24 11.35
C ASP A 339 -4.87 25.42 11.99
N SER A 340 -4.77 26.37 12.92
CA SER A 340 -3.53 26.68 13.62
C SER A 340 -2.95 25.49 14.37
N ASP A 341 -3.78 24.67 15.02
CA ASP A 341 -3.31 23.58 15.88
C ASP A 341 -2.72 22.45 15.05
N GLN A 342 -3.36 22.14 13.91
CA GLN A 342 -2.82 21.18 12.96
C GLN A 342 -1.50 21.65 12.33
N LEU A 343 -1.37 22.94 12.05
CA LEU A 343 -0.13 23.50 11.52
C LEU A 343 1.01 23.48 12.54
N ILE A 344 0.72 23.67 13.83
CA ILE A 344 1.68 23.46 14.93
C ILE A 344 2.19 22.02 14.90
N GLU A 345 1.25 21.08 14.90
CA GLU A 345 1.59 19.66 14.93
C GLU A 345 2.44 19.31 13.70
N LEU A 346 2.00 19.67 12.49
CA LEU A 346 2.73 19.40 11.27
C LEU A 346 4.12 20.04 11.25
N PHE A 347 4.26 21.29 11.69
CA PHE A 347 5.55 21.96 11.83
C PHE A 347 6.52 21.14 12.71
N LEU A 348 6.05 20.69 13.87
CA LEU A 348 6.86 19.89 14.80
C LEU A 348 7.24 18.53 14.22
N ILE A 349 6.32 17.87 13.52
CA ILE A 349 6.55 16.60 12.85
C ILE A 349 7.66 16.74 11.80
N LEU A 350 7.54 17.76 10.93
CA LEU A 350 8.52 18.02 9.88
C LEU A 350 9.87 18.40 10.47
N TYR A 351 9.90 19.28 11.46
CA TYR A 351 11.14 19.65 12.15
C TYR A 351 11.82 18.43 12.77
N LYS A 352 11.07 17.59 13.48
CA LYS A 352 11.58 16.35 14.06
C LYS A 352 12.13 15.39 12.99
N PHE A 353 11.44 15.28 11.87
CA PHE A 353 11.89 14.50 10.72
C PHE A 353 13.22 15.01 10.17
N LEU A 354 13.39 16.33 9.97
CA LEU A 354 14.67 16.91 9.52
C LEU A 354 15.81 16.65 10.51
N ILE A 355 15.53 16.73 11.82
CA ILE A 355 16.52 16.43 12.85
C ILE A 355 16.90 14.94 12.83
N ASN A 356 15.93 14.02 12.75
CA ASN A 356 16.21 12.58 12.74
C ASN A 356 17.02 12.18 11.49
N THR A 357 16.71 12.78 10.35
CA THR A 357 17.40 12.52 9.08
C THR A 357 18.69 13.33 8.92
N SER A 358 19.01 14.25 9.83
CA SER A 358 20.25 15.05 9.76
C SER A 358 21.55 14.24 9.99
N SER A 359 21.44 12.98 10.42
CA SER A 359 22.61 12.09 10.61
C SER A 359 22.93 11.30 9.33
N SER A 360 24.23 11.09 9.03
CA SER A 360 24.67 10.30 7.86
C SER A 360 24.21 8.83 7.90
N THR A 361 23.96 8.29 9.10
CA THR A 361 23.50 6.91 9.33
C THR A 361 22.03 6.67 9.00
N SER A 362 21.23 7.72 8.81
CA SER A 362 19.78 7.61 8.57
C SER A 362 19.40 7.24 7.12
N THR A 363 20.39 7.07 6.23
CA THR A 363 20.16 6.81 4.81
C THR A 363 20.20 5.31 4.48
N LYS A 364 19.49 4.94 3.40
CA LYS A 364 19.33 3.58 2.86
C LYS A 364 20.56 2.71 3.10
N LEU A 365 20.43 1.72 3.99
CA LEU A 365 21.46 0.72 4.26
C LEU A 365 21.72 -0.05 2.96
N ASN A 366 22.70 0.39 2.18
CA ASN A 366 23.19 -0.34 1.01
C ASN A 366 24.02 -1.52 1.51
N PHE A 367 23.34 -2.53 2.06
CA PHE A 367 23.92 -3.79 2.53
C PHE A 367 24.82 -4.43 1.46
N ILE A 368 24.54 -4.14 0.19
CA ILE A 368 25.19 -4.70 -0.98
C ILE A 368 26.50 -3.98 -1.35
N ASN A 369 26.62 -2.67 -1.09
CA ASN A 369 27.81 -1.91 -1.48
C ASN A 369 29.07 -2.29 -0.69
N HIS A 370 28.92 -3.01 0.43
CA HIS A 370 30.06 -3.51 1.20
C HIS A 370 30.67 -4.81 0.65
N PHE A 371 30.03 -5.47 -0.32
CA PHE A 371 30.51 -6.77 -0.82
C PHE A 371 31.42 -6.62 -2.05
N SER A 372 32.71 -6.39 -1.77
CA SER A 372 33.89 -6.57 -2.63
C SER A 372 33.88 -5.99 -4.07
N ASN A 373 34.99 -5.35 -4.47
CA ASN A 373 35.24 -4.91 -5.85
C ASN A 373 35.38 -6.05 -6.89
N ASN A 374 35.10 -7.31 -6.51
CA ASN A 374 35.24 -8.45 -7.39
C ASN A 374 34.08 -8.50 -8.42
N PRO A 375 34.37 -8.50 -9.73
CA PRO A 375 33.35 -8.51 -10.78
C PRO A 375 32.46 -9.76 -10.75
N ILE A 376 33.00 -10.92 -10.33
CA ILE A 376 32.24 -12.17 -10.22
C ILE A 376 31.25 -12.08 -9.07
N THR A 377 31.69 -11.60 -7.90
CA THR A 377 30.81 -11.36 -6.74
C THR A 377 29.70 -10.38 -7.11
N ASN A 378 30.03 -9.28 -7.78
CA ASN A 378 29.06 -8.31 -8.27
C ASN A 378 28.07 -8.90 -9.28
N LEU A 379 28.50 -9.80 -10.15
CA LEU A 379 27.62 -10.53 -11.07
C LEU A 379 26.65 -11.44 -10.30
N PHE A 380 27.14 -12.23 -9.34
CA PHE A 380 26.32 -13.11 -8.51
C PHE A 380 25.33 -12.34 -7.65
N ILE A 381 25.76 -11.24 -7.05
CA ILE A 381 24.89 -10.34 -6.28
C ILE A 381 23.80 -9.77 -7.20
N LYS A 382 24.14 -9.21 -8.36
CA LYS A 382 23.13 -8.68 -9.30
C LYS A 382 22.16 -9.75 -9.80
N LEU A 383 22.67 -10.97 -10.03
CA LEU A 383 21.83 -12.10 -10.42
C LEU A 383 20.90 -12.50 -9.27
N PHE A 384 21.44 -12.60 -8.05
CA PHE A 384 20.67 -12.92 -6.84
C PHE A 384 19.62 -11.85 -6.55
N ASP A 385 19.96 -10.58 -6.64
CA ASP A 385 19.04 -9.45 -6.51
C ASP A 385 17.94 -9.56 -7.57
N LYS A 386 18.29 -9.81 -8.83
CA LYS A 386 17.30 -9.94 -9.91
C LYS A 386 16.37 -11.14 -9.68
N ILE A 387 16.90 -12.29 -9.25
CA ILE A 387 16.11 -13.48 -8.91
C ILE A 387 15.21 -13.19 -7.70
N THR A 388 15.75 -12.57 -6.66
CA THR A 388 15.03 -12.17 -5.44
C THR A 388 13.89 -11.23 -5.79
N MET A 389 14.14 -10.19 -6.59
CA MET A 389 13.12 -9.25 -7.07
C MET A 389 12.09 -9.90 -8.00
N THR A 390 12.45 -10.96 -8.72
CA THR A 390 11.53 -11.72 -9.58
C THR A 390 10.63 -12.65 -8.76
N ILE A 391 11.18 -13.33 -7.75
CA ILE A 391 10.45 -14.27 -6.89
C ILE A 391 9.62 -13.54 -5.85
N PHE A 392 10.19 -12.50 -5.24
CA PHE A 392 9.60 -11.68 -4.20
C PHE A 392 9.29 -10.29 -4.77
N SER A 393 8.48 -10.24 -5.82
CA SER A 393 8.10 -8.97 -6.45
C SER A 393 7.38 -8.02 -5.50
N GLY A 394 6.85 -8.54 -4.37
CA GLY A 394 6.27 -7.75 -3.31
C GLY A 394 7.27 -7.17 -2.29
N ILE A 395 8.59 -7.32 -2.45
CA ILE A 395 9.58 -6.95 -1.41
C ILE A 395 9.51 -5.49 -0.95
N ASP A 396 9.08 -4.59 -1.84
CA ASP A 396 8.90 -3.17 -1.56
C ASP A 396 7.57 -2.86 -0.86
N GLN A 397 6.68 -3.86 -0.70
CA GLN A 397 5.42 -3.72 -0.01
C GLN A 397 5.61 -3.68 1.52
N TYR A 398 4.80 -2.82 2.14
CA TYR A 398 4.73 -2.70 3.59
C TYR A 398 3.34 -2.26 4.05
N LEU A 399 3.04 -2.56 5.31
CA LEU A 399 1.79 -2.27 5.98
C LEU A 399 2.08 -1.47 7.25
N PHE A 400 1.43 -0.33 7.38
CA PHE A 400 1.29 0.35 8.67
C PHE A 400 -0.04 -0.01 9.32
N ILE A 401 -0.06 0.00 10.66
CA ILE A 401 -1.26 -0.06 11.50
C ILE A 401 -0.99 0.89 12.67
N GLY A 402 -1.34 2.16 12.49
CA GLY A 402 -0.94 3.24 13.40
C GLY A 402 0.60 3.33 13.49
N PRO A 403 1.22 3.22 14.69
CA PRO A 403 2.68 3.23 14.82
C PRO A 403 3.34 1.88 14.51
N LEU A 404 2.57 0.83 14.24
CA LEU A 404 3.10 -0.49 13.92
C LEU A 404 3.41 -0.59 12.44
N GLN A 405 4.55 -1.19 12.13
CA GLN A 405 5.08 -1.27 10.78
C GLN A 405 5.50 -2.70 10.46
N PHE A 406 4.91 -3.26 9.41
CA PHE A 406 5.20 -4.59 8.90
C PHE A 406 5.75 -4.48 7.48
N GLY A 407 6.95 -5.00 7.25
CA GLY A 407 7.47 -5.17 5.90
C GLY A 407 7.07 -6.47 5.27
N TYR A 408 7.52 -6.66 4.03
CA TYR A 408 7.32 -7.88 3.25
C TYR A 408 7.55 -9.18 4.05
N PHE A 409 8.76 -9.38 4.60
CA PHE A 409 9.07 -10.64 5.30
C PHE A 409 8.30 -10.80 6.61
N GLN A 410 7.96 -9.70 7.29
CA GLN A 410 7.08 -9.74 8.46
C GLN A 410 5.69 -10.25 8.08
N LEU A 411 5.09 -9.64 7.07
CA LEU A 411 3.77 -10.00 6.58
C LEU A 411 3.74 -11.43 6.04
N LEU A 412 4.74 -11.80 5.24
CA LEU A 412 4.86 -13.15 4.70
C LEU A 412 4.96 -14.21 5.81
N SER A 413 5.71 -13.91 6.88
CA SER A 413 5.80 -14.79 8.05
C SER A 413 4.46 -14.95 8.76
N ILE A 414 3.70 -13.86 8.92
CA ILE A 414 2.34 -13.88 9.50
C ILE A 414 1.39 -14.67 8.60
N ILE A 415 1.41 -14.45 7.29
CA ILE A 415 0.60 -15.18 6.31
C ILE A 415 0.88 -16.68 6.40
N PHE A 416 2.15 -17.09 6.34
CA PHE A 416 2.50 -18.50 6.45
C PHE A 416 2.12 -19.09 7.80
N PHE A 417 2.22 -18.33 8.89
CA PHE A 417 1.71 -18.76 10.18
C PHE A 417 0.21 -19.05 10.14
N LEU A 418 -0.60 -18.11 9.61
CA LEU A 418 -2.05 -18.26 9.49
C LEU A 418 -2.41 -19.46 8.60
N LEU A 419 -1.75 -19.61 7.45
CA LEU A 419 -1.98 -20.74 6.53
C LEU A 419 -1.58 -22.08 7.16
N ASN A 420 -0.46 -22.14 7.89
CA ASN A 420 -0.07 -23.34 8.62
C ASN A 420 -1.05 -23.68 9.74
N LEU A 421 -1.57 -22.67 10.44
CA LEU A 421 -2.57 -22.87 11.47
C LEU A 421 -3.85 -23.47 10.87
N ILE A 422 -4.37 -22.87 9.78
CA ILE A 422 -5.52 -23.39 9.01
C ILE A 422 -5.25 -24.82 8.54
N TYR A 423 -4.04 -25.12 8.04
CA TYR A 423 -3.67 -26.45 7.60
C TYR A 423 -3.70 -27.48 8.74
N LEU A 424 -3.18 -27.11 9.91
CA LEU A 424 -3.05 -28.01 11.06
C LEU A 424 -4.36 -28.23 11.82
N THR A 425 -5.23 -27.22 11.90
CA THR A 425 -6.51 -27.29 12.60
C THR A 425 -7.63 -27.73 11.69
N THR A 426 -7.83 -27.02 10.58
CA THR A 426 -9.03 -27.15 9.75
C THR A 426 -8.87 -28.19 8.66
N PHE A 427 -7.79 -28.11 7.86
CA PHE A 427 -7.61 -28.98 6.71
C PHE A 427 -7.53 -30.45 7.10
N LYS A 428 -6.75 -30.79 8.15
CA LYS A 428 -6.63 -32.18 8.63
C LYS A 428 -7.98 -32.75 9.05
N GLU A 429 -8.74 -32.01 9.85
CA GLU A 429 -10.07 -32.43 10.32
C GLU A 429 -11.05 -32.60 9.17
N TYR A 430 -11.09 -31.65 8.23
CA TYR A 430 -11.93 -31.75 7.05
C TYR A 430 -11.53 -32.93 6.16
N ARG A 431 -10.23 -33.15 5.91
CA ARG A 431 -9.74 -34.29 5.15
C ARG A 431 -10.17 -35.62 5.78
N ASP A 432 -10.00 -35.74 7.09
CA ASP A 432 -10.34 -36.96 7.82
C ASP A 432 -11.87 -37.19 7.79
N LEU A 433 -12.68 -36.12 7.90
CA LEU A 433 -14.14 -36.17 7.69
C LEU A 433 -14.50 -36.65 6.28
N VAL A 434 -13.83 -36.13 5.24
CA VAL A 434 -14.07 -36.56 3.86
C VAL A 434 -13.74 -38.04 3.68
N PHE A 435 -12.64 -38.54 4.23
CA PHE A 435 -12.31 -39.96 4.17
C PHE A 435 -13.33 -40.83 4.92
N GLN A 436 -13.78 -40.39 6.10
CA GLN A 436 -14.86 -41.06 6.83
C GLN A 436 -16.15 -41.10 6.00
N TYR A 437 -16.51 -39.98 5.38
CA TYR A 437 -17.68 -39.86 4.52
C TYR A 437 -17.60 -40.75 3.28
N GLU A 438 -16.45 -40.80 2.60
CA GLU A 438 -16.24 -41.64 1.41
C GLU A 438 -16.30 -43.13 1.77
N LYS A 439 -15.68 -43.53 2.89
CA LYS A 439 -15.78 -44.89 3.43
C LYS A 439 -17.23 -45.25 3.75
N PHE A 440 -17.96 -44.34 4.39
CA PHE A 440 -19.38 -44.47 4.68
C PHE A 440 -20.22 -44.66 3.40
N LYS A 441 -20.04 -43.78 2.41
CA LYS A 441 -20.76 -43.83 1.12
C LYS A 441 -20.48 -45.13 0.37
N TYR A 442 -19.23 -45.61 0.41
CA TYR A 442 -18.86 -46.89 -0.17
C TYR A 442 -19.56 -48.06 0.53
N GLN A 443 -19.57 -48.09 1.87
CA GLN A 443 -20.28 -49.13 2.64
C GLN A 443 -21.78 -49.13 2.37
N LYS A 444 -22.42 -47.95 2.32
CA LYS A 444 -23.83 -47.79 1.96
C LYS A 444 -24.14 -48.33 0.57
N ARG A 445 -23.32 -47.97 -0.44
CA ARG A 445 -23.45 -48.50 -1.81
C ARG A 445 -23.29 -50.02 -1.86
N LYS A 446 -22.30 -50.57 -1.12
CA LYS A 446 -22.09 -52.01 -1.01
C LYS A 446 -23.27 -52.74 -0.38
N ARG A 447 -23.91 -52.16 0.65
CA ARG A 447 -25.13 -52.69 1.27
C ARG A 447 -26.31 -52.68 0.30
N ILE A 448 -26.54 -51.56 -0.40
CA ILE A 448 -27.61 -51.44 -1.41
C ILE A 448 -27.40 -52.45 -2.54
N TYR A 449 -26.17 -52.62 -3.02
CA TYR A 449 -25.85 -53.60 -4.05
C TYR A 449 -26.13 -55.04 -3.58
N ARG A 450 -25.78 -55.37 -2.34
CA ARG A 450 -26.11 -56.69 -1.75
C ARG A 450 -27.62 -56.90 -1.63
N LEU A 451 -28.37 -55.91 -1.16
CA LEU A 451 -29.83 -55.98 -1.05
C LEU A 451 -30.49 -56.12 -2.43
N LYS A 452 -30.04 -55.36 -3.43
CA LYS A 452 -30.51 -55.52 -4.81
C LYS A 452 -30.22 -56.92 -5.32
N LYS A 453 -28.99 -57.42 -5.15
CA LYS A 453 -28.62 -58.78 -5.56
C LYS A 453 -29.46 -59.85 -4.86
N GLN A 454 -29.77 -59.70 -3.57
CA GLN A 454 -30.64 -60.63 -2.85
C GLN A 454 -32.09 -60.57 -3.36
N ASN A 455 -32.64 -59.37 -3.59
CA ASN A 455 -33.97 -59.21 -4.15
C ASN A 455 -34.06 -59.77 -5.58
N ASP A 456 -33.02 -59.59 -6.40
CA ASP A 456 -32.96 -60.14 -7.75
C ASP A 456 -32.89 -61.67 -7.73
N GLN A 457 -32.15 -62.25 -6.77
CA GLN A 457 -32.13 -63.70 -6.53
C GLN A 457 -33.48 -64.23 -6.04
N GLN A 458 -34.15 -63.52 -5.11
CA GLN A 458 -35.47 -63.91 -4.62
C GLN A 458 -36.53 -63.87 -5.74
N LYS A 459 -36.52 -62.82 -6.57
CA LYS A 459 -37.39 -62.73 -7.75
C LYS A 459 -37.14 -63.86 -8.76
N GLN A 460 -35.89 -64.29 -8.93
CA GLN A 460 -35.59 -65.46 -9.77
C GLN A 460 -36.15 -66.76 -9.17
N PHE A 461 -36.05 -66.96 -7.85
CA PHE A 461 -36.67 -68.10 -7.17
C PHE A 461 -38.20 -68.10 -7.29
N GLU A 462 -38.86 -66.95 -7.09
CA GLU A 462 -40.32 -66.80 -7.26
C GLU A 462 -40.74 -67.02 -8.72
N SER A 463 -39.97 -66.54 -9.70
CA SER A 463 -40.25 -66.80 -11.13
C SER A 463 -40.02 -68.24 -11.57
N ASN A 464 -39.16 -68.99 -10.86
CA ASN A 464 -38.93 -70.40 -11.10
C ASN A 464 -40.00 -71.28 -10.42
N SER A 465 -40.56 -70.86 -9.27
CA SER A 465 -41.70 -71.57 -8.66
C SER A 465 -43.02 -71.35 -9.41
N GLU A 466 -43.16 -70.26 -10.17
CA GLU A 466 -44.30 -70.07 -11.10
C GLU A 466 -44.08 -70.72 -12.48
N LYS A 467 -42.87 -71.22 -12.78
CA LYS A 467 -42.56 -71.90 -14.06
C LYS A 467 -42.48 -73.43 -13.96
N GLU A 468 -42.62 -74.02 -12.77
CA GLU A 468 -42.79 -75.47 -12.62
C GLU A 468 -44.20 -75.96 -13.00
N ASP A 469 -45.16 -75.07 -13.30
CA ASP A 469 -46.49 -75.44 -13.84
C ASP A 469 -46.66 -75.18 -15.36
N ASP A 470 -45.64 -74.65 -16.05
CA ASP A 470 -45.76 -74.30 -17.49
C ASP A 470 -44.49 -74.62 -18.32
N GLU A 471 -43.73 -75.67 -17.95
CA GLU A 471 -42.80 -76.33 -18.88
C GLU A 471 -43.52 -77.36 -19.76
N ASN A 472 -44.33 -76.85 -20.70
CA ASN A 472 -44.54 -77.53 -21.97
C ASN A 472 -44.99 -76.56 -23.07
N ASN A 473 -44.17 -75.55 -23.40
CA ASN A 473 -43.94 -75.13 -24.79
C ASN A 473 -43.02 -73.90 -24.91
N LYS A 474 -42.21 -73.92 -25.97
CA LYS A 474 -41.40 -72.82 -26.53
C LYS A 474 -40.10 -72.48 -25.79
N ALA A 475 -39.15 -73.38 -25.99
CA ALA A 475 -37.83 -72.97 -26.40
C ALA A 475 -37.87 -72.05 -27.64
N LYS A 476 -36.88 -71.16 -27.72
CA LYS A 476 -36.29 -70.50 -28.91
C LYS A 476 -36.62 -69.01 -29.06
N ASN A 477 -35.53 -68.21 -29.08
CA ASN A 477 -35.39 -66.76 -29.26
C ASN A 477 -35.54 -65.98 -27.93
N ASP A 478 -34.56 -65.26 -27.38
CA ASP A 478 -33.51 -64.45 -27.99
C ASP A 478 -32.23 -64.39 -27.16
N LEU A 479 -31.11 -64.48 -27.85
CA LEU A 479 -29.75 -64.25 -27.35
C LEU A 479 -29.42 -62.76 -27.53
N GLU A 480 -30.04 -61.88 -26.73
CA GLU A 480 -29.68 -60.45 -26.72
C GLU A 480 -28.56 -60.15 -25.73
N THR A 481 -27.36 -60.07 -26.28
CA THR A 481 -26.24 -59.18 -25.95
C THR A 481 -26.41 -58.28 -24.72
N ILE A 482 -26.14 -58.80 -23.52
CA ILE A 482 -25.91 -57.98 -22.33
C ILE A 482 -24.49 -57.41 -22.42
N ASN A 483 -24.35 -56.29 -23.14
CA ASN A 483 -23.20 -55.42 -23.00
C ASN A 483 -23.24 -54.79 -21.61
N THR A 484 -22.60 -55.44 -20.63
CA THR A 484 -22.18 -54.78 -19.39
C THR A 484 -21.11 -53.76 -19.73
N THR A 485 -21.53 -52.57 -20.15
CA THR A 485 -20.70 -51.37 -20.14
C THR A 485 -20.34 -51.08 -18.69
N SER A 486 -19.19 -51.61 -18.27
CA SER A 486 -18.47 -51.12 -17.11
C SER A 486 -18.15 -49.66 -17.36
N THR A 487 -19.07 -48.78 -16.95
CA THR A 487 -18.82 -47.36 -16.82
C THR A 487 -17.74 -47.23 -15.75
N THR A 488 -16.49 -47.25 -16.21
CA THR A 488 -15.35 -46.71 -15.49
C THR A 488 -15.72 -45.27 -15.19
N THR A 489 -16.32 -45.08 -14.02
CA THR A 489 -16.54 -43.77 -13.42
C THR A 489 -15.14 -43.23 -13.19
N SER A 490 -14.64 -42.47 -14.16
CA SER A 490 -13.45 -41.66 -14.01
C SER A 490 -13.67 -40.86 -12.74
N THR A 491 -13.01 -41.30 -11.67
CA THR A 491 -13.01 -40.60 -10.39
C THR A 491 -12.22 -39.34 -10.68
N SER A 492 -12.95 -38.31 -11.14
CA SER A 492 -12.34 -37.05 -11.55
C SER A 492 -11.47 -36.60 -10.39
N PHE A 493 -10.23 -36.26 -10.70
CA PHE A 493 -9.22 -35.88 -9.72
C PHE A 493 -9.73 -34.75 -8.78
N PHE A 494 -10.73 -33.99 -9.25
CA PHE A 494 -11.42 -32.88 -8.62
C PHE A 494 -12.59 -33.25 -7.69
N ASN A 495 -13.01 -34.51 -7.59
CA ASN A 495 -14.22 -34.86 -6.82
C ASN A 495 -14.04 -34.91 -5.28
N SER A 496 -12.82 -34.73 -4.76
CA SER A 496 -12.59 -34.78 -3.32
C SER A 496 -12.27 -33.39 -2.76
N GLY A 497 -13.23 -32.82 -2.01
CA GLY A 497 -13.16 -31.43 -1.51
C GLY A 497 -11.91 -31.10 -0.69
N HIS A 498 -11.30 -32.07 -0.02
CA HIS A 498 -10.03 -31.85 0.67
C HIS A 498 -8.88 -31.51 -0.29
N ARG A 499 -8.84 -32.07 -1.51
CA ARG A 499 -7.83 -31.73 -2.50
C ARG A 499 -7.98 -30.28 -2.99
N ILE A 500 -9.22 -29.83 -3.14
CA ILE A 500 -9.53 -28.44 -3.50
C ILE A 500 -9.04 -27.50 -2.40
N LEU A 501 -9.32 -27.81 -1.12
CA LEU A 501 -8.82 -27.02 0.01
C LEU A 501 -7.28 -26.98 0.07
N PHE A 502 -6.60 -28.09 -0.23
CA PHE A 502 -5.13 -28.10 -0.30
C PHE A 502 -4.61 -27.19 -1.42
N ILE A 503 -5.13 -27.32 -2.63
CA ILE A 503 -4.75 -26.48 -3.78
C ILE A 503 -5.04 -25.01 -3.49
N HIS A 504 -6.17 -24.71 -2.84
CA HIS A 504 -6.54 -23.36 -2.44
C HIS A 504 -5.54 -22.74 -1.46
N ILE A 505 -5.16 -23.46 -0.40
CA ILE A 505 -4.13 -23.00 0.56
C ILE A 505 -2.79 -22.80 -0.15
N LEU A 506 -2.41 -23.71 -1.05
CA LEU A 506 -1.18 -23.60 -1.84
C LEU A 506 -1.21 -22.38 -2.77
N LEU A 507 -2.33 -22.10 -3.42
CA LEU A 507 -2.48 -20.92 -4.29
C LEU A 507 -2.35 -19.63 -3.48
N LEU A 508 -2.96 -19.53 -2.30
CA LEU A 508 -2.78 -18.37 -1.41
C LEU A 508 -1.31 -18.20 -0.99
N ALA A 509 -0.62 -19.30 -0.69
CA ALA A 509 0.81 -19.29 -0.36
C ALA A 509 1.70 -18.83 -1.52
N ILE A 510 1.29 -19.08 -2.77
CA ILE A 510 2.02 -18.62 -3.96
C ILE A 510 1.72 -17.15 -4.23
N VAL A 511 0.44 -16.75 -4.21
CA VAL A 511 0.02 -15.37 -4.43
C VAL A 511 0.60 -14.42 -3.38
N SER A 512 0.73 -14.87 -2.13
CA SER A 512 1.33 -14.06 -1.06
C SER A 512 2.79 -13.67 -1.31
N LEU A 513 3.50 -14.34 -2.21
CA LEU A 513 4.88 -13.97 -2.59
C LEU A 513 4.90 -12.71 -3.47
N GLY A 514 3.90 -12.57 -4.33
CA GLY A 514 3.82 -11.45 -5.27
C GLY A 514 2.97 -10.28 -4.76
N ASP A 515 1.96 -10.56 -3.94
CA ASP A 515 1.01 -9.60 -3.43
C ASP A 515 0.70 -9.85 -1.94
N THR A 516 1.68 -9.51 -1.11
CA THR A 516 1.72 -9.90 0.30
C THR A 516 0.73 -9.13 1.14
N VAL A 517 0.62 -7.82 0.96
CA VAL A 517 -0.24 -7.00 1.82
C VAL A 517 -1.71 -7.36 1.59
N TYR A 518 -2.15 -7.40 0.33
CA TYR A 518 -3.53 -7.73 0.02
C TYR A 518 -3.88 -9.18 0.42
N CYS A 519 -2.96 -10.12 0.16
CA CYS A 519 -3.14 -11.49 0.60
C CYS A 519 -3.27 -11.58 2.13
N PHE A 520 -2.47 -10.83 2.89
CA PHE A 520 -2.59 -10.72 4.34
C PHE A 520 -3.98 -10.23 4.76
N GLU A 521 -4.51 -9.17 4.15
CA GLU A 521 -5.82 -8.62 4.49
C GLU A 521 -6.96 -9.58 4.19
N ILE A 522 -6.97 -10.20 3.00
CA ILE A 522 -7.97 -11.21 2.62
C ILE A 522 -7.89 -12.42 3.56
N LEU A 523 -6.69 -12.87 3.91
CA LEU A 523 -6.50 -13.93 4.90
C LEU A 523 -7.01 -13.51 6.27
N PHE A 524 -6.71 -12.28 6.72
CA PHE A 524 -7.13 -11.79 8.03
C PHE A 524 -8.66 -11.73 8.14
N LEU A 525 -9.34 -11.21 7.11
CA LEU A 525 -10.81 -11.13 7.04
C LEU A 525 -11.48 -12.52 6.96
N SER A 526 -10.83 -13.47 6.29
CA SER A 526 -11.34 -14.84 6.15
C SER A 526 -10.89 -15.81 7.25
N PHE A 527 -9.89 -15.43 8.05
CA PHE A 527 -9.21 -16.32 8.99
C PHE A 527 -10.19 -16.94 9.98
N LEU A 528 -11.10 -16.14 10.54
CA LEU A 528 -12.09 -16.63 11.49
C LEU A 528 -12.99 -17.69 10.88
N SER A 529 -13.49 -17.46 9.66
CA SER A 529 -14.32 -18.42 8.94
C SER A 529 -13.57 -19.72 8.62
N LEU A 530 -12.31 -19.63 8.20
CA LEU A 530 -11.48 -20.81 7.94
C LEU A 530 -11.18 -21.60 9.22
N LEU A 531 -11.10 -20.94 10.37
CA LEU A 531 -10.89 -21.59 11.67
C LEU A 531 -12.18 -22.23 12.22
N THR A 532 -13.34 -21.62 11.98
CA THR A 532 -14.65 -22.12 12.43
C THR A 532 -15.29 -23.12 11.48
N LEU A 533 -14.66 -23.45 10.36
CA LEU A 533 -15.16 -24.37 9.34
C LEU A 533 -15.59 -25.72 9.92
N THR A 534 -14.86 -26.22 10.93
CA THR A 534 -15.15 -27.51 11.59
C THR A 534 -16.26 -27.43 12.64
N TYR A 535 -16.69 -26.22 12.98
CA TYR A 535 -17.72 -25.94 13.98
C TYR A 535 -19.12 -25.78 13.34
N TYR A 536 -19.70 -26.91 12.94
CA TYR A 536 -21.00 -26.96 12.24
C TYR A 536 -22.23 -26.83 13.15
N LYS A 537 -22.06 -26.85 14.48
CA LYS A 537 -23.18 -26.69 15.41
C LYS A 537 -23.79 -25.29 15.23
N TYR A 538 -25.12 -25.22 15.23
CA TYR A 538 -25.88 -23.99 15.04
C TYR A 538 -25.55 -23.23 13.75
N ASN A 539 -25.04 -23.91 12.72
CA ASN A 539 -24.62 -23.30 11.44
C ASN A 539 -23.57 -22.17 11.59
N ILE A 540 -22.78 -22.18 12.68
CA ILE A 540 -21.79 -21.11 12.93
C ILE A 540 -20.74 -21.07 11.82
N ASN A 541 -20.32 -22.22 11.30
CA ASN A 541 -19.43 -22.29 10.15
C ASN A 541 -20.02 -21.58 8.90
N LEU A 542 -21.31 -21.71 8.63
CA LEU A 542 -21.99 -21.03 7.52
C LEU A 542 -22.11 -19.52 7.77
N ILE A 543 -22.52 -19.11 8.96
CA ILE A 543 -22.68 -17.70 9.33
C ILE A 543 -21.35 -16.96 9.22
N THR A 544 -20.30 -17.51 9.84
CA THR A 544 -18.94 -16.93 9.78
C THR A 544 -18.41 -16.90 8.35
N SER A 545 -18.63 -17.96 7.56
CA SER A 545 -18.25 -17.98 6.13
C SER A 545 -18.98 -16.94 5.30
N PHE A 546 -20.27 -16.72 5.54
CA PHE A 546 -21.04 -15.68 4.86
C PHE A 546 -20.55 -14.28 5.21
N ILE A 547 -20.34 -14.00 6.50
CA ILE A 547 -19.84 -12.71 6.97
C ILE A 547 -18.45 -12.43 6.40
N SER A 548 -17.50 -13.36 6.54
CA SER A 548 -16.15 -13.21 5.97
C SER A 548 -16.19 -13.03 4.46
N SER A 549 -17.03 -13.78 3.75
CA SER A 549 -17.12 -13.66 2.29
C SER A 549 -17.72 -12.33 1.84
N ALA A 550 -18.69 -11.79 2.60
CA ALA A 550 -19.24 -10.46 2.34
C ALA A 550 -18.19 -9.36 2.54
N PHE A 551 -17.38 -9.45 3.61
CA PHE A 551 -16.27 -8.52 3.83
C PHE A 551 -15.21 -8.61 2.74
N CYS A 552 -14.74 -9.82 2.38
CA CYS A 552 -13.78 -10.00 1.28
C CYS A 552 -14.34 -9.49 -0.05
N SER A 553 -15.61 -9.77 -0.36
CA SER A 553 -16.25 -9.28 -1.60
C SER A 553 -16.32 -7.77 -1.65
N ASN A 554 -16.70 -7.11 -0.54
CA ASN A 554 -16.73 -5.65 -0.45
C ASN A 554 -15.32 -5.06 -0.60
N PHE A 555 -14.32 -5.71 -0.02
CA PHE A 555 -12.92 -5.29 -0.16
C PHE A 555 -12.44 -5.37 -1.61
N ILE A 556 -12.69 -6.50 -2.27
CA ILE A 556 -12.40 -6.74 -3.69
C ILE A 556 -13.15 -5.75 -4.58
N TYR A 557 -14.42 -5.48 -4.29
CA TYR A 557 -15.22 -4.52 -5.05
C TYR A 557 -14.66 -3.10 -4.96
N LYS A 558 -14.30 -2.64 -3.76
CA LYS A 558 -13.65 -1.34 -3.58
C LYS A 558 -12.34 -1.26 -4.35
N ASP A 559 -11.59 -2.36 -4.38
CA ASP A 559 -10.33 -2.44 -5.10
C ASP A 559 -10.49 -2.27 -6.63
N ILE A 560 -11.40 -3.07 -7.22
CA ILE A 560 -11.75 -2.97 -8.64
C ILE A 560 -12.26 -1.56 -8.99
N SER A 561 -13.11 -0.99 -8.13
CA SER A 561 -13.65 0.36 -8.34
C SER A 561 -12.55 1.40 -8.39
N GLN A 562 -11.56 1.33 -7.48
CA GLN A 562 -10.43 2.26 -7.44
C GLN A 562 -9.48 2.06 -8.62
N THR A 563 -9.25 0.81 -9.02
CA THR A 563 -8.49 0.50 -10.25
C THR A 563 -9.13 1.15 -11.47
N TYR A 564 -10.46 1.14 -11.56
CA TYR A 564 -11.19 1.71 -12.69
C TYR A 564 -11.23 3.24 -12.67
N SER A 565 -11.31 3.87 -11.49
CA SER A 565 -11.38 5.33 -11.36
C SER A 565 -10.01 6.01 -11.49
N LEU A 566 -8.96 5.46 -10.87
CA LEU A 566 -7.65 6.11 -10.78
C LEU A 566 -6.60 5.51 -11.70
N GLY A 567 -6.75 4.24 -12.07
CA GLY A 567 -5.76 3.51 -12.83
C GLY A 567 -5.64 4.06 -14.25
N ARG A 568 -4.42 4.39 -14.67
CA ARG A 568 -4.18 4.56 -16.11
C ARG A 568 -4.32 3.19 -16.77
N LYS A 569 -4.96 3.16 -17.94
CA LYS A 569 -4.89 2.01 -18.85
C LYS A 569 -3.47 1.91 -19.39
N THR A 570 -2.60 1.29 -18.61
CA THR A 570 -1.21 1.10 -18.98
C THR A 570 -1.14 0.08 -20.12
N GLY A 571 -0.40 0.34 -21.19
CA GLY A 571 -0.18 -0.63 -22.26
C GLY A 571 0.64 -1.88 -21.86
N ASN A 572 0.83 -2.14 -20.56
CA ASN A 572 1.61 -3.26 -20.04
C ASN A 572 0.72 -4.47 -19.74
N SER A 573 0.39 -5.21 -20.81
CA SER A 573 -0.43 -6.43 -20.77
C SER A 573 -0.01 -7.46 -19.71
N SER A 574 1.28 -7.52 -19.35
CA SER A 574 1.77 -8.48 -18.35
C SER A 574 1.37 -8.13 -16.91
N GLN A 575 1.40 -6.84 -16.54
CA GLN A 575 0.94 -6.39 -15.23
C GLN A 575 -0.58 -6.55 -15.14
N GLU A 576 -1.33 -6.13 -16.15
CA GLU A 576 -2.78 -6.31 -16.19
C GLU A 576 -3.20 -7.79 -16.07
N LEU A 577 -2.49 -8.70 -16.75
CA LEU A 577 -2.76 -10.14 -16.65
C LEU A 577 -2.51 -10.66 -15.22
N TYR A 578 -1.38 -10.27 -14.61
CA TYR A 578 -1.06 -10.65 -13.23
C TYR A 578 -2.14 -10.17 -12.26
N LEU A 579 -2.54 -8.91 -12.36
CA LEU A 579 -3.58 -8.31 -11.53
C LEU A 579 -4.92 -9.04 -11.67
N ASN A 580 -5.35 -9.29 -12.90
CA ASN A 580 -6.60 -10.03 -13.18
C ASN A 580 -6.56 -11.47 -12.65
N LEU A 581 -5.41 -12.13 -12.72
CA LEU A 581 -5.23 -13.48 -12.19
C LEU A 581 -5.28 -13.49 -10.66
N SER A 582 -4.59 -12.56 -9.99
CA SER A 582 -4.64 -12.40 -8.53
C SER A 582 -6.07 -12.11 -8.06
N LEU A 583 -6.76 -11.17 -8.72
CA LEU A 583 -8.16 -10.85 -8.45
C LEU A 583 -9.08 -12.06 -8.62
N GLY A 584 -8.90 -12.83 -9.70
CA GLY A 584 -9.63 -14.08 -9.92
C GLY A 584 -9.41 -15.10 -8.80
N ILE A 585 -8.19 -15.22 -8.28
CA ILE A 585 -7.87 -16.07 -7.13
C ILE A 585 -8.57 -15.58 -5.86
N TYR A 586 -8.64 -14.26 -5.61
CA TYR A 586 -9.30 -13.70 -4.44
C TYR A 586 -10.83 -13.85 -4.49
N ILE A 587 -11.43 -13.71 -5.67
CA ILE A 587 -12.86 -14.01 -5.90
C ILE A 587 -13.13 -15.50 -5.65
N ALA A 588 -12.30 -16.38 -6.22
CA ALA A 588 -12.41 -17.82 -6.00
C ALA A 588 -12.25 -18.18 -4.51
N HIS A 589 -11.29 -17.57 -3.81
CA HIS A 589 -11.10 -17.75 -2.38
C HIS A 589 -12.36 -17.41 -1.58
N THR A 590 -12.97 -16.27 -1.89
CA THR A 590 -14.20 -15.80 -1.25
C THR A 590 -15.35 -16.80 -1.44
N ILE A 591 -15.51 -17.36 -2.63
CA ILE A 591 -16.54 -18.36 -2.92
C ILE A 591 -16.23 -19.71 -2.25
N LEU A 592 -14.96 -20.14 -2.28
CA LEU A 592 -14.54 -21.44 -1.76
C LEU A 592 -14.75 -21.57 -0.25
N ILE A 593 -14.56 -20.49 0.51
CA ILE A 593 -14.83 -20.45 1.95
C ILE A 593 -16.26 -20.87 2.28
N LEU A 594 -17.25 -20.31 1.57
CA LEU A 594 -18.66 -20.69 1.70
C LEU A 594 -18.89 -22.16 1.36
N ILE A 595 -18.31 -22.62 0.25
CA ILE A 595 -18.44 -24.00 -0.22
C ILE A 595 -17.93 -24.98 0.83
N TYR A 596 -16.77 -24.71 1.44
CA TYR A 596 -16.21 -25.62 2.44
C TYR A 596 -17.04 -25.66 3.71
N GLY A 597 -17.54 -24.52 4.20
CA GLY A 597 -18.42 -24.47 5.37
C GLY A 597 -19.69 -25.30 5.15
N TYR A 598 -20.32 -25.14 3.98
CA TYR A 598 -21.50 -25.92 3.60
C TYR A 598 -21.21 -27.41 3.46
N ASP A 599 -20.16 -27.78 2.71
CA ASP A 599 -19.82 -29.17 2.45
C ASP A 599 -19.40 -29.92 3.72
N TYR A 600 -18.64 -29.28 4.62
CA TYR A 600 -18.29 -29.83 5.92
C TYR A 600 -19.55 -30.15 6.73
N GLY A 601 -20.46 -29.17 6.87
CA GLY A 601 -21.69 -29.33 7.66
C GLY A 601 -22.58 -30.45 7.10
N LYS A 602 -22.76 -30.48 5.79
CA LYS A 602 -23.55 -31.51 5.11
C LYS A 602 -23.00 -32.92 5.34
N LYS A 603 -21.70 -33.13 5.11
CA LYS A 603 -21.06 -34.44 5.29
C LYS A 603 -21.16 -34.92 6.74
N LYS A 604 -20.95 -34.02 7.70
CA LYS A 604 -21.02 -34.38 9.12
C LYS A 604 -22.44 -34.77 9.53
N LEU A 605 -23.46 -34.05 9.06
CA LEU A 605 -24.87 -34.42 9.28
C LEU A 605 -25.24 -35.76 8.67
N GLU A 606 -24.76 -36.07 7.46
CA GLU A 606 -25.01 -37.36 6.81
C GLU A 606 -24.38 -38.54 7.56
N ILE A 607 -23.17 -38.37 8.11
CA ILE A 607 -22.52 -39.39 8.95
C ILE A 607 -23.31 -39.60 10.25
N ASN A 608 -23.64 -38.52 10.96
CA ASN A 608 -24.36 -38.61 12.24
C ASN A 608 -25.75 -39.26 12.09
N LYS A 609 -26.47 -38.99 11.00
CA LYS A 609 -27.76 -39.63 10.70
C LYS A 609 -27.63 -41.15 10.57
N TYR A 610 -26.48 -41.66 10.16
CA TYR A 610 -26.25 -43.09 10.05
C TYR A 610 -25.80 -43.70 11.37
N GLU A 611 -25.01 -43.01 12.19
CA GLU A 611 -24.58 -43.54 13.49
C GLU A 611 -25.75 -43.77 14.47
N ILE A 612 -26.88 -43.10 14.25
CA ILE A 612 -28.11 -43.25 15.05
C ILE A 612 -29.02 -44.41 14.56
N ASN A 613 -28.85 -44.88 13.32
CA ASN A 613 -29.68 -45.93 12.68
C ASN A 613 -28.93 -47.24 12.50
#